data_AF-A0A2N2WDJ5-F1
#
_entry.id   AF-A0A2N2WDJ5-F1
#
_cell.length_a   1.000
_cell.length_b   1.000
_cell.length_c   1.000
_cell.angle_alpha   90.00
_cell.angle_beta   90.00
_cell.angle_gamma   90.00
#
_symmetry.space_group_name_H-M   'P 1'
#
loop_
_entity.id
_entity.type
_entity.pdbx_description
1 polymer ?
#
loop_
_entity_poly.entity_id
_entity_poly.type
_entity_poly.pdbx_seq_one_letter_code
_entity_poly.pdbx_strand_id
1 'polypeptide(L)'
;MKNFFKIIVNSWLIQPFTRFLKTGLGPEKLSLSFSLGICLGINPLPGTTTLSCTIAAILLRLNFGAIQLINYMVFPIQLLLIIPFFKAGALITGSKVISGTLSTFIDRFRVDWWGTISELGLTAAVASAIWALVSIPLGILLYQISLPVFRRLINKENKAIAEVD
;
A
#
# COMPACT_ATOMS: atom_id res chain seq x y z
N MET A 1 4.88 -12.46 23.05
CA MET A 1 4.88 -11.49 21.93
C MET A 1 5.89 -11.82 20.81
N LYS A 2 7.17 -12.10 21.09
CA LYS A 2 8.20 -12.35 20.04
C LYS A 2 7.86 -13.49 19.06
N ASN A 3 7.27 -14.59 19.52
CA ASN A 3 6.89 -15.71 18.65
C ASN A 3 5.69 -15.38 17.75
N PHE A 4 4.72 -14.60 18.22
CA PHE A 4 3.53 -14.24 17.44
C PHE A 4 3.89 -13.34 16.25
N PHE A 5 4.72 -12.32 16.49
CA PHE A 5 5.21 -11.44 15.42
C PHE A 5 6.06 -12.22 14.41
N LYS A 6 6.91 -13.14 14.88
CA LYS A 6 7.73 -14.00 14.02
C LYS A 6 6.88 -14.93 13.15
N ILE A 7 5.79 -15.48 13.70
CA ILE A 7 4.85 -16.34 12.96
C ILE A 7 4.12 -15.52 11.88
N ILE A 8 3.56 -14.35 12.25
CA ILE A 8 2.87 -13.48 11.28
C ILE A 8 3.80 -13.07 10.15
N VAL A 9 4.98 -12.56 10.48
CA VAL A 9 5.95 -12.14 9.47
C VAL A 9 6.33 -13.31 8.55
N ASN A 10 6.57 -14.50 9.10
CA ASN A 10 7.01 -15.62 8.29
C ASN A 10 5.91 -16.16 7.37
N SER A 11 4.68 -16.33 7.87
CA SER A 11 3.59 -16.90 7.07
C SER A 11 2.94 -15.90 6.13
N TRP A 12 2.86 -14.62 6.50
CA TRP A 12 2.17 -13.59 5.70
C TRP A 12 3.08 -12.81 4.77
N LEU A 13 4.33 -12.56 5.14
CA LEU A 13 5.27 -11.78 4.32
C LEU A 13 6.30 -12.67 3.63
N ILE A 14 6.93 -13.60 4.34
CA ILE A 14 8.08 -14.32 3.80
C ILE A 14 7.65 -15.42 2.82
N GLN A 15 6.69 -16.27 3.19
CA GLN A 15 6.27 -17.38 2.32
C GLN A 15 5.75 -16.97 0.93
N PRO A 16 4.83 -15.99 0.79
CA PRO A 16 4.36 -15.58 -0.53
C PRO A 16 5.49 -15.00 -1.37
N PHE A 17 6.37 -14.20 -0.76
CA PHE A 17 7.51 -13.63 -1.44
C PHE A 17 8.49 -14.69 -1.89
N THR A 18 8.82 -15.68 -1.06
CA THR A 18 9.67 -16.82 -1.49
C THR A 18 9.06 -17.61 -2.64
N ARG A 19 7.73 -17.76 -2.72
CA ARG A 19 7.08 -18.35 -3.90
C ARG A 19 7.29 -17.51 -5.16
N PHE A 20 7.21 -16.19 -5.05
CA PHE A 20 7.54 -15.29 -6.15
C PHE A 20 9.04 -15.31 -6.49
N LEU A 21 9.93 -15.55 -5.51
CA LEU A 21 11.36 -15.75 -5.76
C LEU A 21 11.63 -17.00 -6.61
N LYS A 22 10.92 -18.10 -6.34
CA LYS A 22 10.99 -19.32 -7.16
C LYS A 22 10.58 -19.13 -8.62
N THR A 23 9.88 -18.03 -8.94
CA THR A 23 9.58 -17.66 -10.34
C THR A 23 10.71 -16.89 -11.04
N GLY A 24 11.89 -16.77 -10.42
CA GLY A 24 13.08 -16.16 -11.04
C GLY A 24 13.10 -14.63 -11.01
N LEU A 25 12.32 -14.01 -10.11
CA LEU A 25 12.26 -12.56 -10.01
C LEU A 25 13.52 -11.98 -9.33
N GLY A 26 14.14 -11.01 -9.99
CA GLY A 26 15.25 -10.26 -9.40
C GLY A 26 14.84 -9.50 -8.12
N PRO A 27 15.73 -9.43 -7.10
CA PRO A 27 15.43 -8.78 -5.83
C PRO A 27 15.03 -7.30 -5.99
N GLU A 28 15.56 -6.62 -7.01
CA GLU A 28 15.25 -5.23 -7.33
C GLU A 28 13.77 -5.05 -7.69
N LYS A 29 13.22 -5.90 -8.56
CA LYS A 29 11.81 -5.84 -8.97
C LYS A 29 10.87 -6.19 -7.83
N LEU A 30 11.27 -7.11 -6.96
CA LEU A 30 10.47 -7.47 -5.80
C LEU A 30 10.43 -6.35 -4.76
N SER A 31 11.57 -5.68 -4.53
CA SER A 31 11.67 -4.48 -3.69
C SER A 31 10.83 -3.33 -4.24
N LEU A 32 10.83 -3.15 -5.55
CA LEU A 32 10.04 -2.14 -6.22
C LEU A 32 8.54 -2.46 -6.13
N SER A 33 8.14 -3.72 -6.30
CA SER A 33 6.77 -4.18 -6.10
C SER A 33 6.30 -3.97 -4.67
N PHE A 34 7.16 -4.24 -3.69
CA PHE A 34 6.89 -4.06 -2.27
C PHE A 34 6.69 -2.58 -1.91
N SER A 35 7.67 -1.73 -2.25
CA SER A 35 7.61 -0.29 -1.97
C SER A 35 6.42 0.38 -2.65
N LEU A 36 6.22 0.15 -3.95
CA LEU A 36 5.09 0.73 -4.68
C LEU A 36 3.75 0.17 -4.25
N GLY A 37 3.66 -1.12 -3.92
CA GLY A 37 2.43 -1.72 -3.38
C GLY A 37 1.99 -1.04 -2.09
N ILE A 38 2.92 -0.70 -1.20
CA ILE A 38 2.63 0.04 0.04
C ILE A 38 2.24 1.49 -0.29
N CYS A 39 3.06 2.20 -1.06
CA CYS A 39 2.84 3.62 -1.35
C CYS A 39 1.55 3.86 -2.13
N LEU A 40 1.27 3.06 -3.14
CA LEU A 40 0.04 3.17 -3.94
C LEU A 40 -1.17 2.60 -3.20
N GLY A 41 -0.98 1.56 -2.37
CA GLY A 41 -2.05 0.91 -1.62
C GLY A 41 -2.58 1.72 -0.43
N ILE A 42 -1.78 2.58 0.18
CA ILE A 42 -2.22 3.46 1.28
C ILE A 42 -2.93 4.72 0.78
N ASN A 43 -2.90 5.02 -0.53
CA ASN A 43 -3.53 6.22 -1.09
C ASN A 43 -4.99 6.35 -0.61
N PRO A 44 -5.38 7.48 0.00
CA PRO A 44 -6.67 7.62 0.66
C PRO A 44 -7.88 7.57 -0.28
N LEU A 45 -7.74 7.45 -1.60
CA LEU A 45 -8.85 7.23 -2.53
C LEU A 45 -9.17 5.74 -2.71
N PRO A 46 -10.27 5.21 -2.12
CA PRO A 46 -10.66 3.82 -2.31
C PRO A 46 -10.95 3.53 -3.79
N GLY A 47 -10.64 2.32 -4.24
CA GLY A 47 -10.85 1.88 -5.63
C GLY A 47 -9.77 2.33 -6.62
N THR A 48 -9.04 3.42 -6.34
CA THR A 48 -7.94 3.88 -7.21
C THR A 48 -6.63 3.10 -7.01
N THR A 49 -6.46 2.47 -5.85
CA THR A 49 -5.23 1.80 -5.45
C THR A 49 -4.94 0.57 -6.30
N THR A 50 -5.93 -0.30 -6.50
CA THR A 50 -5.81 -1.50 -7.35
C THR A 50 -5.48 -1.13 -8.79
N LEU A 51 -6.11 -0.08 -9.33
CA LEU A 51 -5.82 0.42 -10.68
C LEU A 51 -4.39 0.97 -10.75
N SER A 52 -3.99 1.79 -9.78
CA SER A 52 -2.64 2.38 -9.71
C SER A 52 -1.56 1.30 -9.60
N CYS A 53 -1.75 0.31 -8.74
CA CYS A 53 -0.86 -0.84 -8.62
C CYS A 53 -0.81 -1.67 -9.91
N THR A 54 -1.95 -1.86 -10.59
CA THR A 54 -2.01 -2.56 -11.89
C THR A 54 -1.20 -1.81 -12.95
N ILE A 55 -1.42 -0.50 -13.08
CA ILE A 55 -0.70 0.36 -14.02
C ILE A 55 0.81 0.31 -13.73
N ALA A 56 1.20 0.47 -12.46
CA ALA A 56 2.61 0.37 -12.06
C ALA A 56 3.20 -1.01 -12.38
N ALA A 57 2.44 -2.10 -12.17
CA ALA A 57 2.88 -3.45 -12.50
C ALA A 57 3.20 -3.61 -13.98
N ILE A 58 2.33 -3.09 -14.84
CA ILE A 58 2.46 -3.18 -16.30
C ILE A 58 3.63 -2.30 -16.77
N LEU A 59 3.65 -1.02 -16.40
CA LEU A 59 4.63 -0.06 -16.88
C LEU A 59 6.07 -0.43 -16.46
N LEU A 60 6.23 -0.89 -15.22
CA LEU A 60 7.54 -1.22 -14.66
C LEU A 60 7.88 -2.72 -14.78
N ARG A 61 7.01 -3.50 -15.46
CA ARG A 61 7.14 -4.96 -15.65
C ARG A 61 7.41 -5.68 -14.32
N LEU A 62 6.62 -5.34 -13.31
CA LEU A 62 6.66 -5.91 -11.97
C LEU A 62 5.81 -7.18 -11.90
N ASN A 63 5.99 -7.94 -10.83
CA ASN A 63 5.12 -9.09 -10.58
C ASN A 63 3.75 -8.59 -10.12
N PHE A 64 2.74 -8.81 -10.97
CA PHE A 64 1.36 -8.40 -10.71
C PHE A 64 0.81 -9.00 -9.41
N GLY A 65 1.08 -10.27 -9.14
CA GLY A 65 0.66 -10.94 -7.90
C GLY A 65 1.31 -10.34 -6.66
N ALA A 66 2.60 -10.02 -6.70
CA ALA A 66 3.34 -9.48 -5.57
C ALA A 66 2.86 -8.06 -5.20
N ILE A 67 2.72 -7.17 -6.18
CA ILE A 67 2.27 -5.80 -5.90
C ILE A 67 0.81 -5.75 -5.44
N GLN A 68 -0.07 -6.58 -6.01
CA GLN A 68 -1.47 -6.65 -5.58
C GLN A 68 -1.60 -7.28 -4.19
N LEU A 69 -0.81 -8.31 -3.88
CA LEU A 69 -0.77 -8.88 -2.53
C LEU A 69 -0.43 -7.79 -1.51
N ILE A 70 0.59 -7.00 -1.77
CA ILE A 70 0.97 -5.89 -0.88
C ILE A 70 -0.13 -4.84 -0.78
N ASN A 71 -0.74 -4.44 -1.91
CA ASN A 71 -1.87 -3.51 -1.93
C ASN A 71 -3.00 -3.98 -0.99
N TYR A 72 -3.38 -5.25 -1.06
CA TYR A 72 -4.41 -5.80 -0.17
C TYR A 72 -3.96 -5.95 1.29
N MET A 73 -2.67 -6.22 1.53
CA MET A 73 -2.12 -6.28 2.89
C MET A 73 -2.12 -4.91 3.59
N VAL A 74 -1.94 -3.82 2.84
CA VAL A 74 -1.97 -2.46 3.40
C VAL A 74 -3.39 -1.87 3.46
N PHE A 75 -4.39 -2.54 2.90
CA PHE A 75 -5.78 -2.07 2.91
C PHE A 75 -6.32 -1.72 4.32
N PRO A 76 -6.05 -2.49 5.39
CA PRO A 76 -6.46 -2.09 6.75
C PRO A 76 -5.81 -0.77 7.20
N ILE A 77 -4.55 -0.54 6.81
CA ILE A 77 -3.83 0.70 7.10
C ILE A 77 -4.42 1.85 6.29
N GLN A 78 -4.77 1.63 5.03
CA GLN A 78 -5.48 2.59 4.18
C GLN A 78 -6.78 3.05 4.86
N LEU A 79 -7.60 2.11 5.38
CA LEU A 79 -8.85 2.41 6.07
C LEU A 79 -8.63 3.23 7.36
N LEU A 80 -7.55 2.97 8.09
CA LEU A 80 -7.23 3.76 9.29
C LEU A 80 -6.77 5.18 8.92
N LEU A 81 -6.05 5.33 7.81
CA LEU A 81 -5.47 6.59 7.38
C LEU A 81 -6.39 7.45 6.51
N ILE A 82 -7.51 6.91 6.01
CA ILE A 82 -8.46 7.68 5.19
C ILE A 82 -8.99 8.90 5.96
N ILE A 83 -9.40 8.73 7.22
CA ILE A 83 -9.98 9.80 8.03
C ILE A 83 -8.96 10.94 8.27
N PRO A 84 -7.73 10.69 8.75
CA PRO A 84 -6.77 11.78 8.95
C PRO A 84 -6.38 12.49 7.66
N PHE A 85 -6.22 11.78 6.53
CA PHE A 85 -5.92 12.42 5.25
C PHE A 85 -7.06 13.28 4.73
N PHE A 86 -8.30 12.80 4.84
CA PHE A 86 -9.45 13.60 4.45
C PHE A 86 -9.67 14.81 5.37
N LYS A 87 -9.38 14.70 6.68
CA LYS A 87 -9.35 15.85 7.58
C LYS A 87 -8.29 16.87 7.16
N ALA A 88 -7.08 16.41 6.84
CA ALA A 88 -6.02 17.28 6.36
C ALA A 88 -6.39 17.97 5.03
N GLY A 89 -6.99 17.23 4.10
CA GLY A 89 -7.53 17.79 2.86
C GLY A 89 -8.62 18.83 3.12
N ALA A 90 -9.54 18.54 4.05
CA ALA A 90 -10.64 19.44 4.41
C ALA A 90 -10.17 20.76 5.01
N LEU A 91 -9.07 20.75 5.78
CA LEU A 91 -8.44 21.97 6.29
C LEU A 91 -7.96 22.89 5.16
N ILE A 92 -7.50 22.31 4.05
CA ILE A 92 -7.00 23.07 2.89
C ILE A 92 -8.15 23.52 1.99
N THR A 93 -9.15 22.65 1.76
CA THR A 93 -10.28 22.93 0.85
C THR A 93 -11.42 23.71 1.53
N GLY A 94 -11.38 23.86 2.85
CA GLY A 94 -12.47 24.47 3.63
C GLY A 94 -13.70 23.58 3.78
N SER A 95 -13.59 22.27 3.47
CA SER A 95 -14.73 21.36 3.48
C SER A 95 -15.27 21.11 4.89
N LYS A 96 -16.56 21.38 5.09
CA LYS A 96 -17.26 21.10 6.35
C LYS A 96 -17.78 19.67 6.45
N VAL A 97 -17.73 18.89 5.36
CA VAL A 97 -18.26 17.52 5.30
C VAL A 97 -17.58 16.60 6.31
N ILE A 98 -16.27 16.79 6.54
CA ILE A 98 -15.44 15.94 7.42
C ILE A 98 -14.96 16.69 8.69
N SER A 99 -15.38 17.95 8.84
CA SER A 99 -14.99 18.81 9.97
C SER A 99 -15.72 18.46 11.29
N GLY A 100 -16.71 17.57 11.27
CA GLY A 100 -17.49 17.14 12.44
C GLY A 100 -17.04 15.81 13.07
N THR A 101 -17.88 15.26 13.94
CA THR A 101 -17.72 13.91 14.50
C THR A 101 -17.95 12.82 13.46
N LEU A 102 -17.38 11.63 13.68
CA LEU A 102 -17.55 10.48 12.79
C LEU A 102 -19.03 10.11 12.59
N SER A 103 -19.87 10.27 13.61
CA SER A 103 -21.32 10.06 13.52
C SER A 103 -21.98 10.97 12.49
N THR A 104 -21.70 12.27 12.54
CA THR A 104 -22.24 13.27 11.60
C THR A 104 -21.82 12.99 10.16
N PHE A 105 -20.60 12.49 9.97
CA PHE A 105 -20.12 12.05 8.66
C PHE A 105 -20.91 10.85 8.14
N ILE A 106 -21.11 9.83 8.99
CA ILE A 106 -21.89 8.63 8.64
C ILE A 106 -23.34 9.01 8.33
N ASP A 107 -23.95 9.91 9.12
CA ASP A 107 -25.33 10.35 8.91
C ASP A 107 -25.50 11.08 7.57
N ARG A 108 -24.55 11.93 7.19
CA ARG A 108 -24.54 12.59 5.86
C ARG A 108 -24.48 11.57 4.72
N PHE A 109 -23.59 10.59 4.83
CA PHE A 109 -23.47 9.53 3.84
C PHE A 109 -24.74 8.66 3.73
N ARG A 110 -25.49 8.49 4.82
CA ARG A 110 -26.78 7.77 4.82
C ARG A 110 -27.90 8.53 4.14
N VAL A 111 -27.92 9.86 4.28
CA VAL A 111 -28.97 10.72 3.73
C VAL A 111 -28.74 11.00 2.24
N ASP A 112 -27.51 11.34 1.85
CA ASP A 112 -27.19 11.66 0.47
C ASP A 112 -25.79 11.14 0.08
N TRP A 113 -25.78 9.91 -0.41
CA TRP A 113 -24.56 9.24 -0.84
C TRP A 113 -23.88 9.96 -2.01
N TRP A 114 -24.66 10.39 -3.01
CA TRP A 114 -24.11 10.94 -4.24
C TRP A 114 -23.66 12.39 -4.07
N GLY A 115 -24.46 13.22 -3.38
CA GLY A 115 -24.08 14.58 -3.05
C GLY A 115 -22.82 14.61 -2.19
N THR A 116 -22.73 13.75 -1.17
CA THR A 116 -21.55 13.69 -0.30
C THR A 116 -20.27 13.31 -1.07
N ILE A 117 -20.34 12.35 -2.00
CA ILE A 117 -19.18 12.00 -2.85
C ILE A 117 -18.79 13.17 -3.76
N SER A 118 -19.77 13.87 -4.35
CA SER A 118 -19.50 15.00 -5.25
C SER A 118 -18.82 16.17 -4.51
N GLU A 119 -19.26 16.48 -3.29
CA GLU A 119 -18.66 17.52 -2.44
C GLU A 119 -17.27 17.13 -1.94
N LEU A 120 -17.02 15.83 -1.75
CA LEU A 120 -15.73 15.32 -1.31
C LEU A 120 -14.69 15.19 -2.42
N GLY A 121 -15.06 15.31 -3.69
CA GLY A 121 -14.14 15.10 -4.82
C GLY A 121 -12.85 15.92 -4.70
N LEU A 122 -12.97 17.23 -4.47
CA LEU A 122 -11.80 18.11 -4.29
C LEU A 122 -11.02 17.76 -3.02
N THR A 123 -11.72 17.47 -1.91
CA THR A 123 -11.10 17.10 -0.63
C THR A 123 -10.32 15.79 -0.75
N ALA A 124 -10.87 14.81 -1.47
CA ALA A 124 -10.22 13.55 -1.78
C ALA A 124 -8.97 13.81 -2.64
N ALA A 125 -9.06 14.62 -3.70
CA ALA A 125 -7.92 14.94 -4.55
C ALA A 125 -6.78 15.60 -3.76
N VAL A 126 -7.10 16.56 -2.88
CA VAL A 126 -6.10 17.20 -2.01
C VAL A 126 -5.52 16.21 -0.99
N ALA A 127 -6.36 15.37 -0.37
CA ALA A 127 -5.89 14.30 0.52
C ALA A 127 -4.92 13.34 -0.19
N SER A 128 -5.23 12.98 -1.44
CA SER A 128 -4.38 12.18 -2.31
C SER A 128 -3.04 12.87 -2.62
N ALA A 129 -3.07 14.18 -2.88
CA ALA A 129 -1.87 14.97 -3.13
C ALA A 129 -0.97 15.07 -1.89
N ILE A 130 -1.55 15.27 -0.70
CA ILE A 130 -0.81 15.24 0.57
C ILE A 130 -0.13 13.87 0.73
N TRP A 131 -0.86 12.77 0.51
CA TRP A 131 -0.27 11.45 0.57
C TRP A 131 0.84 11.25 -0.47
N ALA A 132 0.64 11.72 -1.70
CA ALA A 132 1.65 11.61 -2.76
C ALA A 132 3.00 12.21 -2.32
N LEU A 133 2.99 13.38 -1.67
CA LEU A 133 4.20 14.00 -1.12
C LEU A 133 4.88 13.15 -0.05
N VAL A 134 4.10 12.55 0.87
CA VAL A 134 4.62 11.67 1.93
C VAL A 134 5.12 10.33 1.35
N SER A 135 4.48 9.85 0.29
CA SER A 135 4.75 8.54 -0.30
C SER A 135 6.10 8.46 -1.02
N ILE A 136 6.64 9.60 -1.50
CA ILE A 136 7.93 9.65 -2.19
C ILE A 136 9.09 9.27 -1.26
N PRO A 137 9.35 9.98 -0.15
CA PRO A 137 10.42 9.60 0.77
C PRO A 137 10.16 8.23 1.41
N LEU A 138 8.90 7.91 1.70
CA LEU A 138 8.52 6.58 2.20
C LEU A 138 8.88 5.48 1.20
N GLY A 139 8.57 5.66 -0.09
CA GLY A 139 8.85 4.69 -1.13
C GLY A 139 10.35 4.43 -1.31
N ILE A 140 11.16 5.49 -1.31
CA ILE A 140 12.62 5.40 -1.37
C ILE A 140 13.14 4.60 -0.16
N LEU A 141 12.69 4.95 1.04
CA LEU A 141 13.10 4.27 2.27
C LEU A 141 12.70 2.79 2.26
N LEU A 142 11.47 2.47 1.88
CA LEU A 142 10.98 1.09 1.78
C LEU A 142 11.76 0.27 0.76
N TYR A 143 12.11 0.87 -0.38
CA TYR A 143 12.95 0.22 -1.39
C TYR A 143 14.35 -0.08 -0.84
N GLN A 144 15.00 0.91 -0.23
CA GLN A 144 16.36 0.77 0.33
C GLN A 144 16.42 -0.26 1.45
N ILE A 145 15.37 -0.37 2.29
CA ILE A 145 15.31 -1.35 3.38
C ILE A 145 14.99 -2.75 2.85
N SER A 146 14.06 -2.88 1.91
CA SER A 146 13.61 -4.20 1.41
C SER A 146 14.62 -4.86 0.46
N LEU A 147 15.38 -4.08 -0.31
CA LEU A 147 16.38 -4.59 -1.25
C LEU A 147 17.43 -5.51 -0.62
N PRO A 148 18.16 -5.13 0.45
CA PRO A 148 19.13 -6.02 1.07
C PRO A 148 18.47 -7.26 1.70
N VAL A 149 17.23 -7.13 2.19
CA VAL A 149 16.47 -8.25 2.75
C VAL A 149 16.15 -9.27 1.65
N PHE A 150 15.58 -8.84 0.53
CA PHE A 150 15.25 -9.73 -0.57
C PHE A 150 16.49 -10.33 -1.23
N ARG A 151 17.59 -9.57 -1.37
CA ARG A 151 18.88 -10.12 -1.84
C ARG A 151 19.37 -11.25 -0.94
N ARG A 152 19.31 -11.08 0.38
CA ARG A 152 19.72 -12.12 1.33
C ARG A 152 18.82 -13.35 1.26
N LEU A 153 17.51 -13.17 1.13
CA LEU A 153 16.54 -14.26 1.02
C LEU A 153 16.78 -15.10 -0.23
N ILE A 154 16.96 -14.45 -1.40
CA ILE A 154 17.26 -15.13 -2.66
C ILE A 154 18.60 -15.87 -2.58
N ASN A 155 19.65 -15.23 -2.09
CA ASN A 155 20.96 -15.86 -1.99
C ASN A 155 20.95 -17.08 -1.07
N LYS A 156 20.18 -17.02 0.03
CA LYS A 156 20.01 -18.15 0.94
C LYS A 156 19.24 -19.30 0.28
N GLU A 157 18.19 -18.98 -0.46
CA GLU A 157 17.39 -19.98 -1.18
C GLU A 157 18.20 -20.67 -2.29
N ASN A 158 18.96 -19.90 -3.07
CA ASN A 158 19.85 -20.44 -4.12
C ASN A 158 20.93 -21.38 -3.54
N LYS A 159 21.51 -21.04 -2.38
CA LYS A 159 22.47 -21.92 -1.69
C LYS A 159 21.82 -23.22 -1.23
N ALA A 160 20.61 -23.14 -0.65
CA ALA A 160 19.89 -24.33 -0.20
C ALA A 160 19.52 -25.28 -1.35
N ILE A 161 19.25 -24.75 -2.55
CA ILE A 161 19.02 -25.57 -3.75
C ILE A 161 20.32 -26.26 -4.19
N ALA A 162 21.43 -25.52 -4.23
CA ALA A 162 22.73 -26.05 -4.63
C ALA A 162 23.34 -27.08 -3.65
N GLU A 163 22.84 -27.17 -2.41
CA GLU A 163 23.24 -28.20 -1.43
C GLU A 163 22.42 -29.50 -1.54
N VAL A 164 21.31 -29.47 -2.29
CA VAL A 164 20.41 -30.63 -2.49
C VAL A 164 20.66 -31.33 -3.83
N ASP A 165 21.26 -30.63 -4.80
CA ASP A 165 21.73 -31.14 -6.09
C ASP A 165 23.17 -31.72 -5.99
#